data_AF-A0A1Y1MGU6-F1
#
_entry.id   AF-A0A1Y1MGU6-F1
#
_cell.length_a   1.000
_cell.length_b   1.000
_cell.length_c   1.000
_cell.angle_alpha   90.00
_cell.angle_beta   90.00
_cell.angle_gamma   90.00
#
_symmetry.space_group_name_H-M   'P 1'
#
loop_
_entity.id
_entity.type
_entity.pdbx_description
1 polymer ?
#
loop_
_entity_poly.entity_id
_entity_poly.type
_entity_poly.pdbx_seq_one_letter_code
_entity_poly.pdbx_strand_id
1 'polypeptide(L)'
;DRLLHSDASDPLSEHLVSMKGKQWKDARLQLSPAFTKMKMKMMFPTICKYTDELLYILHRRETNEVDIHELLARAAIDMFGSCALGLECSSLKDPNSKIAHCIKQFFHSSSFLDLFIRLISVTCPNLLAKMKLRSIPKPVADFFL
;
A
#
# COMPACT_ATOMS: atom_id res chain seq x y z
N ASP A 1 1.05 -21.75 5.21
CA ASP A 1 1.46 -21.20 3.89
C ASP A 1 1.15 -19.74 3.61
N ARG A 2 0.37 -19.02 4.44
CA ARG A 2 0.20 -17.57 4.28
C ARG A 2 0.60 -16.86 5.56
N LEU A 3 1.45 -15.84 5.44
CA LEU A 3 1.96 -15.05 6.56
C LEU A 3 0.87 -14.15 7.18
N LEU A 4 -0.09 -13.67 6.38
CA LEU A 4 -1.17 -12.79 6.85
C LEU A 4 -2.49 -13.57 7.01
N HIS A 5 -3.24 -13.23 8.05
CA HIS A 5 -4.51 -13.83 8.41
C HIS A 5 -5.63 -12.79 8.37
N SER A 6 -6.82 -13.20 7.92
CA SER A 6 -8.03 -12.39 7.98
C SER A 6 -8.67 -12.51 9.37
N ASP A 7 -9.13 -11.40 9.91
CA ASP A 7 -9.84 -11.26 11.18
C ASP A 7 -11.21 -10.61 10.90
N ALA A 8 -12.29 -11.26 11.32
CA ALA A 8 -13.65 -10.76 11.13
C ALA A 8 -13.92 -9.42 11.85
N SER A 9 -13.12 -9.07 12.86
CA SER A 9 -13.21 -7.78 13.57
C SER A 9 -12.50 -6.62 12.85
N ASP A 10 -11.74 -6.92 11.79
CA ASP A 10 -10.99 -5.96 10.97
C ASP A 10 -11.32 -6.17 9.47
N PRO A 11 -12.30 -5.43 8.92
CA PRO A 11 -12.78 -5.64 7.55
C PRO A 11 -11.69 -5.51 6.48
N LEU A 12 -10.68 -4.67 6.69
CA LEU A 12 -9.59 -4.48 5.73
C LEU A 12 -8.52 -5.58 5.79
N SER A 13 -8.57 -6.45 6.80
CA SER A 13 -7.66 -7.60 6.90
C SER A 13 -7.98 -8.69 5.86
N GLU A 14 -9.18 -8.67 5.28
CA GLU A 14 -9.59 -9.59 4.22
C GLU A 14 -9.21 -9.04 2.83
N HIS A 15 -7.98 -9.35 2.41
CA HIS A 15 -7.45 -8.95 1.12
C HIS A 15 -6.74 -10.13 0.43
N LEU A 16 -6.44 -10.02 -0.86
CA LEU A 16 -5.89 -11.11 -1.67
C LEU A 16 -4.70 -11.85 -1.03
N VAL A 17 -3.84 -11.13 -0.30
CA VAL A 17 -2.66 -11.72 0.36
C VAL A 17 -3.01 -12.59 1.56
N SER A 18 -4.10 -12.32 2.29
CA SER A 18 -4.51 -13.06 3.49
C SER A 18 -5.51 -14.20 3.21
N MET A 19 -6.30 -14.09 2.13
CA MET A 19 -7.25 -15.11 1.69
C MET A 19 -6.60 -16.48 1.43
N LYS A 20 -7.36 -17.56 1.58
CA LYS A 20 -6.87 -18.95 1.43
C LYS A 20 -7.75 -19.78 0.50
N GLY A 21 -7.19 -20.87 -0.01
CA GLY A 21 -7.92 -21.88 -0.78
C GLY A 21 -8.67 -21.30 -1.98
N LYS A 22 -9.96 -21.66 -2.10
CA LYS A 22 -10.83 -21.27 -3.22
C LYS A 22 -11.05 -19.75 -3.30
N GLN A 23 -11.29 -19.08 -2.17
CA GLN A 23 -11.50 -17.62 -2.14
C GLN A 23 -10.32 -16.86 -2.74
N TRP A 24 -9.09 -17.23 -2.36
CA TRP A 24 -7.91 -16.64 -2.98
C TRP A 24 -7.82 -16.92 -4.48
N LYS A 25 -8.11 -18.17 -4.90
CA LYS A 25 -8.04 -18.55 -6.30
C LYS A 25 -9.01 -17.72 -7.13
N ASP A 26 -10.23 -17.55 -6.65
CA ASP A 26 -11.28 -16.78 -7.31
C ASP A 26 -10.91 -15.29 -7.38
N ALA A 27 -10.46 -14.70 -6.26
CA ALA A 27 -10.00 -13.30 -6.24
C ALA A 27 -8.76 -13.07 -7.13
N ARG A 28 -7.81 -14.01 -7.17
CA ARG A 28 -6.63 -13.92 -8.04
C ARG A 28 -7.01 -14.01 -9.52
N LEU A 29 -7.96 -14.88 -9.87
CA LEU A 29 -8.44 -15.00 -11.25
C LEU A 29 -9.07 -13.70 -11.74
N GLN A 30 -9.74 -12.95 -10.86
CA GLN A 30 -10.30 -11.63 -11.20
C GLN A 30 -9.22 -10.56 -11.38
N LEU A 31 -8.15 -10.57 -10.57
CA LEU A 31 -7.11 -9.54 -10.63
C LEU A 31 -6.06 -9.78 -11.74
N SER A 32 -5.75 -11.04 -12.05
CA SER A 32 -4.68 -11.41 -12.98
C SER A 32 -4.76 -10.75 -14.38
N PRO A 33 -5.95 -10.56 -15.00
CA PRO A 33 -6.07 -9.90 -16.30
C PRO A 33 -5.54 -8.46 -16.34
N ALA A 34 -5.54 -7.75 -15.21
CA ALA A 34 -5.00 -6.39 -15.12
C ALA A 34 -3.46 -6.36 -15.27
N PHE A 35 -2.79 -7.49 -15.06
CA PHE A 35 -1.32 -7.61 -15.07
C PHE A 35 -0.76 -8.35 -16.29
N THR A 36 -1.52 -8.42 -17.38
CA THR A 36 -1.02 -9.00 -18.64
C THR A 36 0.11 -8.15 -19.23
N LYS A 37 0.99 -8.76 -20.05
CA LYS A 37 2.08 -8.06 -20.74
C LYS A 37 1.60 -6.83 -21.51
N MET A 38 0.45 -6.95 -22.17
CA MET A 38 -0.17 -5.84 -22.91
C MET A 38 -0.58 -4.69 -21.98
N LYS A 39 -1.25 -4.99 -20.86
CA LYS A 39 -1.65 -3.97 -19.88
C LYS A 39 -0.44 -3.31 -19.22
N MET A 40 0.59 -4.08 -18.90
CA MET A 40 1.86 -3.52 -18.40
C MET A 40 2.51 -2.58 -19.42
N LYS A 41 2.51 -2.94 -20.71
CA LYS A 41 3.01 -2.06 -21.76
C LYS A 41 2.19 -0.76 -21.88
N MET A 42 0.87 -0.82 -21.66
CA MET A 42 0.00 0.37 -21.64
C MET A 42 0.27 1.27 -20.43
N MET A 43 0.70 0.72 -19.29
CA MET A 43 1.05 1.49 -18.08
C MET A 43 2.43 2.17 -18.19
N PHE A 44 3.32 1.64 -19.04
CA PHE A 44 4.71 2.11 -19.16
C PHE A 44 4.87 3.63 -19.38
N PRO A 45 4.11 4.29 -20.29
CA PRO A 45 4.22 5.74 -20.46
C PRO A 45 3.92 6.53 -19.19
N THR A 46 2.96 6.08 -18.38
CA THR A 46 2.62 6.70 -17.09
C THR A 46 3.78 6.56 -16.10
N ILE A 47 4.42 5.39 -16.06
CA ILE A 47 5.61 5.17 -15.22
C ILE A 47 6.75 6.10 -15.63
N CYS A 48 7.00 6.24 -16.94
CA CYS A 48 8.01 7.19 -17.45
C CYS A 48 7.69 8.63 -17.05
N LYS A 49 6.44 9.09 -17.25
CA LYS A 49 5.99 10.45 -16.86
C LYS A 49 6.38 10.79 -15.42
N TYR A 50 6.05 9.93 -14.47
CA TYR A 50 6.35 10.19 -13.05
C TYR A 50 7.84 9.98 -12.70
N THR A 51 8.56 9.15 -13.47
CA THR A 51 10.02 9.02 -13.34
C THR A 51 10.73 10.30 -13.79
N ASP A 52 10.29 10.89 -14.90
CA ASP A 52 10.84 12.17 -15.40
C ASP A 52 10.53 13.32 -14.42
N GLU A 53 9.33 13.33 -13.84
CA GLU A 53 8.94 14.29 -12.81
C GLU A 53 9.79 14.15 -11.54
N LEU A 54 10.06 12.92 -11.12
CA LEU A 54 10.96 12.60 -10.01
C LEU A 54 12.37 13.14 -10.26
N LEU A 55 12.94 12.89 -11.44
CA LEU A 55 14.26 13.38 -11.82
C LEU A 55 14.30 14.91 -11.89
N TYR A 56 13.24 15.54 -12.40
CA TYR A 56 13.13 17.00 -12.44
C TYR A 56 13.17 17.63 -11.04
N ILE A 57 12.44 17.05 -10.08
CA ILE A 57 12.45 17.51 -8.68
C ILE A 57 13.82 17.29 -8.05
N LEU A 58 14.47 16.16 -8.34
CA LEU A 58 15.79 15.83 -7.80
C LEU A 58 16.86 16.81 -8.31
N HIS A 59 16.87 17.12 -9.61
CA HIS A 59 17.83 18.07 -10.20
C HIS A 59 17.64 19.51 -9.73
N ARG A 60 16.45 19.87 -9.27
CA ARG A 60 16.14 21.23 -8.78
C ARG A 60 16.36 21.43 -7.29
N ARG A 61 16.68 20.38 -6.54
CA ARG A 61 17.00 20.55 -5.12
C ARG A 61 18.36 21.23 -4.96
N GLU A 62 18.39 22.21 -4.08
CA GLU A 62 19.63 22.90 -3.68
C GLU A 62 20.43 22.10 -2.64
N THR A 63 19.79 21.14 -1.97
CA THR A 63 20.39 20.32 -0.92
C THR A 63 20.98 19.02 -1.48
N ASN A 64 22.20 18.67 -1.05
CA ASN A 64 22.84 17.40 -1.41
C ASN A 64 22.26 16.19 -0.66
N GLU A 65 21.51 16.41 0.43
CA GLU A 65 20.88 15.36 1.21
C GLU A 65 19.41 15.20 0.83
N VAL A 66 19.02 13.96 0.51
CA VAL A 66 17.65 13.60 0.11
C VAL A 66 17.28 12.26 0.73
N ASP A 67 16.10 12.19 1.35
CA ASP A 67 15.47 10.92 1.68
C ASP A 67 14.92 10.27 0.39
N ILE A 68 15.74 9.43 -0.22
CA ILE A 68 15.40 8.71 -1.46
C ILE A 68 14.21 7.78 -1.22
N HIS A 69 14.07 7.18 -0.04
CA HIS A 69 12.99 6.25 0.26
C HIS A 69 11.64 6.99 0.27
N GLU A 70 11.57 8.16 0.93
CA GLU A 70 10.34 8.95 0.93
C GLU A 70 9.98 9.49 -0.46
N LEU A 71 10.97 9.90 -1.25
CA LEU A 71 10.73 10.44 -2.58
C LEU A 71 10.26 9.34 -3.56
N LEU A 72 10.88 8.16 -3.54
CA LEU A 72 10.46 7.00 -4.31
C LEU A 72 9.08 6.50 -3.89
N ALA A 73 8.78 6.48 -2.59
CA ALA A 73 7.47 6.09 -2.09
C ALA A 73 6.37 7.01 -2.65
N ARG A 74 6.59 8.33 -2.65
CA ARG A 74 5.65 9.30 -3.21
C ARG A 74 5.48 9.14 -4.72
N ALA A 75 6.57 8.92 -5.46
CA ALA A 75 6.52 8.64 -6.90
C ALA A 75 5.73 7.35 -7.20
N ALA A 76 5.96 6.28 -6.43
CA ALA A 76 5.25 5.01 -6.59
C ALA A 76 3.74 5.15 -6.33
N ILE A 77 3.35 5.98 -5.36
CA ILE A 77 1.94 6.27 -5.08
C ILE A 77 1.28 6.97 -6.26
N ASP A 78 1.92 7.95 -6.88
CA ASP A 78 1.36 8.66 -8.03
C ASP A 78 1.28 7.76 -9.28
N MET A 79 2.32 6.94 -9.50
CA MET A 79 2.31 5.91 -10.55
C MET A 79 1.16 4.92 -10.36
N PHE A 80 0.98 4.40 -9.14
CA PHE A 80 -0.08 3.45 -8.82
C PHE A 80 -1.46 4.10 -8.91
N GLY A 81 -1.64 5.27 -8.31
CA GLY A 81 -2.90 6.03 -8.33
C GLY A 81 -3.36 6.30 -9.75
N SER A 82 -2.44 6.68 -10.64
CA SER A 82 -2.75 6.92 -12.04
C SER A 82 -3.05 5.62 -12.81
N CYS A 83 -2.22 4.58 -12.67
CA CYS A 83 -2.40 3.33 -13.41
C CYS A 83 -3.59 2.50 -12.94
N ALA A 84 -3.83 2.42 -11.63
CA ALA A 84 -4.84 1.54 -11.04
C ALA A 84 -6.18 2.24 -10.82
N LEU A 85 -6.17 3.53 -10.45
CA LEU A 85 -7.37 4.28 -10.06
C LEU A 85 -7.72 5.41 -11.05
N GLY A 86 -6.84 5.72 -12.01
CA GLY A 86 -7.02 6.87 -12.90
C GLY A 86 -6.92 8.22 -12.18
N LEU A 87 -6.31 8.25 -10.99
CA LEU A 87 -6.21 9.44 -10.14
C LEU A 87 -4.85 10.11 -10.25
N GLU A 88 -4.84 11.44 -10.29
CA GLU A 88 -3.62 12.23 -10.12
C GLU A 88 -3.46 12.59 -8.64
N CYS A 89 -2.80 11.72 -7.88
CA CYS A 89 -2.63 11.91 -6.43
C CYS A 89 -1.68 13.07 -6.08
N SER A 90 -0.80 13.48 -7.00
CA SER A 90 0.16 14.60 -6.87
C SER A 90 1.02 14.54 -5.59
N SER A 91 1.25 13.34 -5.06
CA SER A 91 2.01 13.07 -3.83
C SER A 91 3.48 13.42 -3.98
N LEU A 92 4.02 13.37 -5.19
CA LEU A 92 5.40 13.76 -5.45
C LEU A 92 5.63 15.26 -5.25
N LYS A 93 4.64 16.09 -5.61
CA LYS A 93 4.67 17.55 -5.43
C LYS A 93 4.21 17.99 -4.05
N ASP A 94 3.19 17.34 -3.51
CA ASP A 94 2.63 17.63 -2.19
C ASP A 94 3.07 16.57 -1.16
N PRO A 95 4.03 16.87 -0.27
CA PRO A 95 4.47 15.96 0.78
C PRO A 95 3.36 15.57 1.76
N ASN A 96 2.29 16.36 1.85
CA ASN A 96 1.18 16.16 2.78
C ASN A 96 -0.02 15.48 2.14
N SER A 97 0.16 14.79 1.00
CA SER A 97 -0.94 14.09 0.34
C SER A 97 -1.57 13.06 1.30
N LYS A 98 -2.91 13.11 1.43
CA LYS A 98 -3.65 12.23 2.35
C LYS A 98 -3.42 10.76 2.04
N ILE A 99 -3.30 10.41 0.76
CA ILE A 99 -3.03 9.05 0.29
C ILE A 99 -1.61 8.63 0.70
N ALA A 100 -0.61 9.50 0.54
CA ALA A 100 0.75 9.19 0.97
C ALA A 100 0.84 9.02 2.49
N HIS A 101 0.18 9.88 3.26
CA HIS A 101 0.12 9.73 4.72
C HIS A 101 -0.55 8.41 5.13
N CYS A 102 -1.70 8.08 4.52
CA CYS A 102 -2.43 6.85 4.78
C CYS A 102 -1.57 5.60 4.47
N ILE A 103 -0.92 5.57 3.31
CA ILE A 103 -0.04 4.47 2.90
C ILE A 103 1.19 4.38 3.83
N LYS A 104 1.81 5.52 4.18
CA LYS A 104 2.93 5.57 5.12
C LYS A 104 2.54 5.01 6.49
N GLN A 105 1.35 5.35 7.00
CA GLN A 105 0.83 4.81 8.25
C GLN A 105 0.46 3.33 8.16
N PHE A 106 0.01 2.85 6.99
CA PHE A 106 -0.22 1.42 6.79
C PHE A 106 1.08 0.63 6.84
N PHE A 107 2.18 1.12 6.26
CA PHE A 107 3.46 0.40 6.28
C PHE A 107 4.26 0.62 7.56
N HIS A 108 4.22 1.81 8.15
CA HIS A 108 5.00 2.16 9.33
C HIS A 108 4.18 2.01 10.62
N SER A 109 4.57 1.07 11.48
CA SER A 109 4.05 1.00 12.85
C SER A 109 4.77 2.03 13.71
N SER A 110 4.04 3.06 14.15
CA SER A 110 4.59 4.13 14.98
C SER A 110 4.88 3.69 16.42
N SER A 111 4.21 2.65 16.90
CA SER A 111 4.30 2.19 18.30
C SER A 111 4.80 0.77 18.41
N PHE A 112 5.57 0.47 19.47
CA PHE A 112 5.94 -0.91 19.83
C PHE A 112 4.72 -1.83 19.94
N LEU A 113 3.59 -1.33 20.49
CA LEU A 113 2.35 -2.09 20.58
C LEU A 113 1.80 -2.49 19.20
N ASP A 114 1.84 -1.59 18.20
CA ASP A 114 1.37 -1.90 16.85
C ASP A 114 2.26 -2.97 16.19
N LEU A 115 3.57 -2.91 16.45
CA LEU A 115 4.50 -3.93 15.99
C LEU A 115 4.23 -5.28 16.65
N PHE A 116 3.98 -5.29 17.96
CA PHE A 116 3.60 -6.49 18.71
C PHE A 116 2.28 -7.08 18.19
N ILE A 117 1.26 -6.26 17.95
CA ILE A 117 -0.03 -6.70 17.39
C ILE A 117 0.18 -7.32 16.00
N ARG A 118 1.00 -6.71 15.13
CA ARG A 118 1.36 -7.29 13.83
C ARG A 118 2.13 -8.60 13.95
N LEU A 119 3.04 -8.72 14.91
CA LEU A 119 3.77 -9.97 15.13
C LEU A 119 2.82 -11.09 15.59
N ILE A 120 1.91 -10.77 16.50
CA ILE A 120 0.89 -11.70 17.00
C ILE A 120 -0.09 -12.07 15.88
N SER A 121 -0.42 -11.16 14.96
CA SER A 121 -1.33 -11.46 13.84
C SER A 121 -0.76 -12.49 12.87
N VAL A 122 0.57 -12.52 12.72
CA VAL A 122 1.29 -13.52 11.90
C VAL A 122 1.50 -14.84 12.66
N THR A 123 1.81 -14.78 13.95
CA THR A 123 2.23 -15.97 14.73
C THR A 123 1.08 -16.67 15.46
N CYS A 124 0.09 -15.93 15.96
CA CYS A 124 -1.01 -16.42 16.80
C CYS A 124 -2.33 -15.70 16.48
N PRO A 125 -2.87 -15.87 15.25
CA PRO A 125 -4.07 -15.16 14.80
C PRO A 125 -5.33 -15.45 15.64
N ASN A 126 -5.43 -16.65 16.22
CA ASN A 126 -6.55 -17.05 17.06
C ASN A 126 -6.61 -16.28 18.38
N LEU A 127 -5.49 -15.75 18.87
CA LEU A 127 -5.44 -14.93 20.08
C LEU A 127 -6.02 -13.54 19.80
N LEU A 128 -5.65 -12.97 18.64
CA LEU A 128 -6.13 -11.68 18.17
C LEU A 128 -7.65 -11.67 17.94
N ALA A 129 -8.16 -12.71 17.27
CA ALA A 129 -9.59 -12.89 17.03
C ALA A 129 -10.39 -12.99 18.36
N LYS A 130 -9.82 -13.57 19.41
CA LYS A 130 -10.45 -13.63 20.74
C LYS A 130 -10.45 -12.27 21.46
N MET A 131 -9.40 -11.47 21.27
CA MET A 131 -9.25 -10.16 21.89
C MET A 131 -9.95 -9.03 21.11
N LYS A 132 -10.47 -9.30 19.90
CA LYS A 132 -11.12 -8.31 19.01
C LYS A 132 -10.26 -7.08 18.75
N LEU A 133 -8.94 -7.27 18.67
CA LEU A 133 -7.99 -6.21 18.37
C LEU A 133 -7.83 -6.08 16.84
N ARG A 134 -7.80 -4.84 16.34
CA ARG A 134 -7.57 -4.58 14.92
C ARG A 134 -6.08 -4.54 14.61
N SER A 135 -5.67 -5.18 13.52
CA SER A 135 -4.27 -5.16 13.08
C SER A 135 -3.99 -3.94 12.18
N ILE A 136 -5.01 -3.42 11.51
CA ILE A 136 -4.90 -2.24 10.65
C ILE A 136 -5.22 -0.97 11.47
N PRO A 137 -4.38 0.07 11.40
CA PRO A 137 -4.61 1.32 12.12
C PRO A 137 -5.97 1.95 11.77
N LYS A 138 -6.69 2.46 12.77
CA LYS A 138 -8.01 3.10 12.56
C LYS A 138 -7.99 4.23 11.51
N PRO A 139 -7.00 5.15 11.49
CA PRO A 139 -7.00 6.22 10.50
C PRO A 139 -6.87 5.73 9.06
N VAL A 140 -6.25 4.55 8.86
CA VAL A 140 -6.20 3.90 7.55
C VAL A 140 -7.55 3.28 7.22
N ALA A 141 -8.18 2.62 8.19
CA ALA A 141 -9.52 2.06 8.01
C ALA A 141 -10.57 3.10 7.65
N ASP A 142 -10.58 4.23 8.35
CA ASP A 142 -11.53 5.33 8.13
C ASP A 142 -11.30 6.06 6.80
N PHE A 143 -10.15 5.89 6.16
CA PHE A 143 -9.90 6.44 4.82
C PHE A 143 -10.51 5.59 3.70
N PHE A 144 -10.62 4.27 3.90
CA PHE A 144 -11.06 3.31 2.88
C PHE A 144 -12.49 2.78 3.08
N LEU A 145 -13.09 2.95 4.27
CA LEU A 145 -14.45 2.56 4.62
C LEU A 145 -15.33 3.79 4.88
#